data_AF-A0A2N4SPS1-F1
#
_entry.id   AF-A0A2N4SPS1-F1
#
_cell.length_a   1.000
_cell.length_b   1.000
_cell.length_c   1.000
_cell.angle_alpha   90.00
_cell.angle_beta   90.00
_cell.angle_gamma   90.00
#
_symmetry.space_group_name_H-M   'P 1'
#
loop_
_entity.id
_entity.type
_entity.pdbx_description
1 polymer ?
#
loop_
_entity_poly.entity_id
_entity_poly.type
_entity_poly.pdbx_seq_one_letter_code
_entity_poly.pdbx_strand_id
1 'polypeptide(L)'
;MAGDPDELVVDVQETLNALMQAICRCDATDDETLREASYYAQGRMAHASLALSFWLRGGTLYEPTPALGGLLGGVDLSLDLPIGLLRPPANAMCILVPIEQRKRCADVESIFVFTSKPKCAEPGRVERAITLYAARRKDNEVTQVRDLRMNIGDETCAVHHLLARAMKRRERESDDEYASIQVLWPAVLDYTVKTLLYLSLDDATISQDRTYSNAPKTFPGLGRRKRELRQAQIEQLYDRYIVGPTRPDDWAGAQAGELSLDGQISPHWRRGHFRQQVHGPQGKQRKLIFIKPTLIRADLLGTVQ
;
A
#
# COMPACT_ATOMS: atom_id res chain seq x y z
N MET A 1 41.18 -16.50 22.76
CA MET A 1 39.91 -16.84 23.43
C MET A 1 38.80 -16.51 22.47
N ALA A 2 38.46 -17.48 21.62
CA ALA A 2 37.34 -17.41 20.70
C ALA A 2 36.13 -17.98 21.44
N GLY A 3 35.05 -17.19 21.55
CA GLY A 3 33.79 -17.65 22.12
C GLY A 3 33.16 -18.71 21.23
N ASP A 4 32.52 -19.68 21.88
CA ASP A 4 31.85 -20.83 21.28
C ASP A 4 30.69 -20.33 20.37
N PRO A 5 30.61 -20.74 19.08
CA PRO A 5 29.56 -20.28 18.18
C PRO A 5 28.18 -20.89 18.43
N ASP A 6 28.06 -21.81 19.39
CA ASP A 6 26.81 -22.56 19.68
C ASP A 6 25.90 -21.88 20.73
N GLU A 7 26.26 -20.71 21.28
CA GLU A 7 25.51 -20.07 22.38
C GLU A 7 24.42 -19.08 21.92
N LEU A 8 23.91 -19.22 20.69
CA LEU A 8 22.82 -18.39 20.16
C LEU A 8 21.77 -19.20 19.40
N VAL A 9 21.50 -20.43 19.84
CA VAL A 9 20.23 -21.08 19.54
C VAL A 9 19.24 -20.62 20.61
N VAL A 10 18.76 -19.38 20.45
CA VAL A 10 17.53 -18.97 21.11
C VAL A 10 16.45 -19.90 20.59
N ASP A 11 15.88 -20.73 21.46
CA ASP A 11 14.80 -21.63 21.08
C ASP A 11 13.67 -20.79 20.48
N VAL A 12 13.51 -20.89 19.17
CA VAL A 12 12.51 -20.17 18.40
C VAL A 12 11.12 -20.48 18.96
N GLN A 13 10.94 -21.70 19.50
CA GLN A 13 9.71 -22.12 20.17
C GLN A 13 9.49 -21.36 21.48
N GLU A 14 10.53 -21.21 22.30
CA GLU A 14 10.46 -20.51 23.59
C GLU A 14 10.25 -19.00 23.40
N THR A 15 10.86 -18.42 22.35
CA THR A 15 10.63 -17.02 21.95
C THR A 15 9.25 -16.81 21.36
N LEU A 16 8.76 -17.73 20.52
CA LEU A 16 7.38 -17.70 20.03
C LEU A 16 6.38 -17.85 21.19
N ASN A 17 6.65 -18.73 22.14
CA ASN A 17 5.80 -18.96 23.32
C ASN A 17 5.79 -17.75 24.24
N ALA A 18 6.94 -17.12 24.51
CA ALA A 18 7.03 -15.88 25.27
C ALA A 18 6.34 -14.72 24.54
N LEU A 19 6.48 -14.63 23.21
CA LEU A 19 5.76 -13.67 22.38
C LEU A 19 4.25 -13.92 22.43
N MET A 20 3.82 -15.19 22.36
CA MET A 20 2.42 -15.61 22.47
C MET A 20 1.82 -15.28 23.83
N GLN A 21 2.53 -15.55 24.92
CA GLN A 21 2.10 -15.20 26.28
C GLN A 21 2.08 -13.67 26.49
N ALA A 22 3.02 -12.93 25.89
CA ALA A 22 3.02 -11.46 25.92
C ALA A 22 1.91 -10.85 25.05
N ILE A 23 1.52 -11.51 23.96
CA ILE A 23 0.45 -11.11 23.04
C ILE A 23 -0.94 -11.45 23.61
N CYS A 24 -1.08 -12.61 24.25
CA CYS A 24 -2.30 -13.15 24.80
C CYS A 24 -2.33 -13.01 26.33
N ARG A 25 -2.59 -11.80 26.85
CA ARG A 25 -3.03 -11.67 28.25
C ARG A 25 -4.50 -12.06 28.34
N CYS A 26 -4.80 -13.35 28.26
CA CYS A 26 -6.19 -13.83 28.26
C CYS A 26 -6.38 -14.89 29.35
N ASP A 27 -7.13 -14.53 30.40
CA ASP A 27 -7.58 -15.43 31.47
C ASP A 27 -8.94 -16.09 31.12
N ALA A 28 -9.27 -16.20 29.82
CA ALA A 28 -10.59 -16.64 29.36
C ALA A 28 -10.79 -18.16 29.51
N THR A 29 -12.00 -18.55 29.91
CA THR A 29 -12.37 -19.95 30.21
C THR A 29 -13.46 -20.52 29.31
N ASP A 30 -14.14 -19.70 28.49
CA ASP A 30 -15.17 -20.15 27.54
C ASP A 30 -14.69 -20.15 26.08
N ASP A 31 -15.25 -21.06 25.27
CA ASP A 31 -14.81 -21.35 23.90
C ASP A 31 -14.94 -20.16 22.93
N GLU A 32 -15.94 -19.30 23.12
CA GLU A 32 -16.15 -18.13 22.25
C GLU A 32 -15.06 -17.07 22.50
N THR A 33 -14.78 -16.78 23.76
CA THR A 33 -13.72 -15.85 24.15
C THR A 33 -12.33 -16.38 23.79
N LEU A 34 -12.09 -17.70 23.93
CA LEU A 34 -10.85 -18.33 23.47
C LEU A 34 -10.67 -18.23 21.95
N ARG A 35 -11.76 -18.35 21.18
CA ARG A 35 -11.74 -18.19 19.72
C ARG A 35 -11.39 -16.76 19.32
N GLU A 36 -12.01 -15.76 19.96
CA GLU A 36 -11.68 -14.35 19.74
C GLU A 36 -10.23 -14.02 20.10
N ALA A 37 -9.77 -14.50 21.26
CA ALA A 37 -8.40 -14.33 21.71
C ALA A 37 -7.39 -14.96 20.74
N SER A 38 -7.71 -16.14 20.19
CA SER A 38 -6.89 -16.81 19.17
C SER A 38 -6.80 -16.00 17.87
N TYR A 39 -7.91 -15.45 17.37
CA TYR A 39 -7.90 -14.58 16.18
C TYR A 39 -7.06 -13.32 16.40
N TYR A 40 -7.20 -12.69 17.57
CA TYR A 40 -6.44 -11.52 17.95
C TYR A 40 -4.94 -11.82 18.06
N ALA A 41 -4.58 -12.95 18.67
CA ALA A 41 -3.20 -13.43 18.78
C ALA A 41 -2.55 -13.63 17.40
N GLN A 42 -3.25 -14.34 16.51
CA GLN A 42 -2.81 -14.59 15.15
C GLN A 42 -2.60 -13.27 14.38
N GLY A 43 -3.52 -12.30 14.54
CA GLY A 43 -3.39 -10.97 13.94
C GLY A 43 -2.12 -10.24 14.40
N ARG A 44 -1.84 -10.26 15.72
CA ARG A 44 -0.65 -9.62 16.30
C ARG A 44 0.65 -10.32 15.89
N MET A 45 0.68 -11.64 15.89
CA MET A 45 1.83 -12.41 15.40
C MET A 45 2.10 -12.16 13.92
N ALA A 46 1.06 -12.14 13.08
CA ALA A 46 1.18 -11.86 11.67
C ALA A 46 1.72 -10.45 11.45
N HIS A 47 1.22 -9.46 12.20
CA HIS A 47 1.72 -8.08 12.12
C HIS A 47 3.17 -7.95 12.58
N ALA A 48 3.57 -8.58 13.69
CA ALA A 48 4.96 -8.58 14.16
C ALA A 48 5.91 -9.25 13.14
N SER A 49 5.53 -10.41 12.62
CA SER A 49 6.29 -11.13 11.59
C SER A 49 6.42 -10.33 10.31
N LEU A 50 5.36 -9.59 9.94
CA LEU A 50 5.33 -8.70 8.80
C LEU A 50 6.29 -7.52 8.97
N ALA A 51 6.28 -6.87 10.14
CA ALA A 51 7.20 -5.79 10.47
C ALA A 51 8.67 -6.25 10.46
N LEU A 52 8.97 -7.40 11.06
CA LEU A 52 10.31 -7.99 11.02
C LEU A 52 10.74 -8.30 9.59
N SER A 53 9.87 -8.94 8.81
CA SER A 53 10.13 -9.26 7.40
C SER A 53 10.36 -8.01 6.54
N PHE A 54 9.66 -6.92 6.85
CA PHE A 54 9.83 -5.63 6.18
C PHE A 54 11.22 -5.04 6.47
N TRP A 55 11.60 -4.93 7.74
CA TRP A 55 12.88 -4.33 8.12
C TRP A 55 14.09 -5.17 7.68
N LEU A 56 14.02 -6.50 7.81
CA LEU A 56 15.09 -7.41 7.36
C LEU A 56 15.36 -7.34 5.85
N ARG A 57 14.40 -6.85 5.06
CA ARG A 57 14.52 -6.69 3.60
C ARG A 57 14.92 -5.26 3.19
N GLY A 58 15.31 -4.40 4.14
CA GLY A 58 15.60 -3.00 3.85
C GLY A 58 14.34 -2.23 3.45
N GLY A 59 13.24 -2.49 4.14
CA GLY A 59 11.93 -1.92 3.85
C GLY A 59 11.92 -0.39 3.79
N THR A 60 11.11 0.15 2.87
CA THR A 60 10.93 1.61 2.70
C THR A 60 9.47 2.01 2.84
N LEU A 61 9.23 3.10 3.59
CA LEU A 61 7.89 3.64 3.83
C LEU A 61 7.53 4.67 2.77
N TYR A 62 6.33 4.55 2.21
CA TYR A 62 5.76 5.49 1.25
C TYR A 62 4.43 6.00 1.79
N GLU A 63 4.30 7.32 1.88
CA GLU A 63 3.11 8.00 2.33
C GLU A 63 2.56 8.83 1.17
N PRO A 64 1.58 8.30 0.42
CA PRO A 64 0.79 9.08 -0.51
C PRO A 64 0.21 10.32 0.16
N THR A 65 0.26 11.47 -0.49
CA THR A 65 -0.44 12.65 0.03
C THR A 65 -1.96 12.44 -0.09
N PRO A 66 -2.77 13.10 0.76
CA PRO A 66 -4.23 13.12 0.57
C PRO A 66 -4.63 13.59 -0.83
N ALA A 67 -3.83 14.52 -1.38
CA ALA A 67 -4.00 15.02 -2.73
C ALA A 67 -3.78 13.91 -3.79
N LEU A 68 -2.74 13.09 -3.66
CA LEU A 68 -2.58 11.94 -4.57
C LEU A 68 -3.75 10.97 -4.50
N GLY A 69 -4.24 10.67 -3.30
CA GLY A 69 -5.36 9.75 -3.12
C GLY A 69 -6.64 10.22 -3.81
N GLY A 70 -6.90 11.52 -3.78
CA GLY A 70 -8.00 12.09 -4.55
C GLY A 70 -7.73 12.07 -6.06
N LEU A 71 -6.51 12.41 -6.50
CA LEU A 71 -6.10 12.40 -7.91
C LEU A 71 -6.28 11.02 -8.55
N LEU A 72 -5.80 9.97 -7.90
CA LEU A 72 -5.86 8.59 -8.39
C LEU A 72 -7.23 7.94 -8.17
N GLY A 73 -8.02 8.50 -7.27
CA GLY A 73 -9.23 7.89 -6.80
C GLY A 73 -10.30 7.66 -7.88
N GLY A 74 -10.41 8.57 -8.84
CA GLY A 74 -11.34 8.45 -9.97
C GLY A 74 -10.67 8.02 -11.28
N VAL A 75 -9.41 7.60 -11.22
CA VAL A 75 -8.61 7.28 -12.41
C VAL A 75 -8.89 5.87 -12.89
N ASP A 76 -9.05 5.71 -14.19
CA ASP A 76 -9.26 4.40 -14.81
C ASP A 76 -7.92 3.77 -15.25
N LEU A 77 -7.90 2.43 -15.30
CA LEU A 77 -6.77 1.66 -15.81
C LEU A 77 -7.11 1.16 -17.21
N SER A 78 -6.25 1.46 -18.20
CA SER A 78 -6.44 0.88 -19.53
C SER A 78 -6.32 -0.65 -19.47
N LEU A 79 -7.19 -1.35 -20.21
CA LEU A 79 -7.27 -2.81 -20.21
C LEU A 79 -6.01 -3.48 -20.76
N ASP A 80 -5.19 -2.77 -21.53
CA ASP A 80 -3.98 -3.27 -22.16
C ASP A 80 -2.70 -3.02 -21.35
N LEU A 81 -2.78 -2.42 -20.15
CA LEU A 81 -1.61 -2.15 -19.32
C LEU A 81 -0.89 -3.46 -18.95
N PRO A 82 0.38 -3.68 -19.35
CA PRO A 82 1.09 -4.89 -19.01
C PRO A 82 1.51 -4.89 -17.54
N ILE A 83 1.41 -6.05 -16.91
CA ILE A 83 1.80 -6.27 -15.51
C ILE A 83 3.28 -5.99 -15.24
N GLY A 84 4.12 -6.04 -16.29
CA GLY A 84 5.51 -5.64 -16.24
C GLY A 84 5.77 -4.23 -15.72
N LEU A 85 4.76 -3.35 -15.80
CA LEU A 85 4.80 -1.99 -15.26
C LEU A 85 4.59 -1.92 -13.74
N LEU A 86 4.05 -2.97 -13.12
CA LEU A 86 3.88 -3.05 -11.66
C LEU A 86 5.20 -3.45 -11.01
N ARG A 87 6.10 -2.48 -10.89
CA ARG A 87 7.42 -2.60 -10.28
C ARG A 87 7.49 -1.71 -9.05
N PRO A 88 7.39 -2.28 -7.84
CA PRO A 88 7.75 -1.57 -6.63
C PRO A 88 9.17 -1.00 -6.73
N PRO A 89 9.41 0.24 -6.27
CA PRO A 89 10.74 0.85 -6.25
C PRO A 89 11.74 0.13 -5.31
N ALA A 90 11.24 -0.71 -4.40
CA ALA A 90 12.04 -1.52 -3.49
C ALA A 90 11.46 -2.94 -3.37
N ASN A 91 12.30 -3.91 -2.97
CA ASN A 91 11.86 -5.29 -2.79
C ASN A 91 10.91 -5.49 -1.60
N ALA A 92 10.99 -4.59 -0.63
CA ALA A 92 10.04 -4.44 0.45
C ALA A 92 9.68 -2.96 0.55
N MET A 93 8.40 -2.65 0.40
CA MET A 93 7.86 -1.31 0.66
C MET A 93 6.57 -1.42 1.46
N CYS A 94 6.20 -0.34 2.14
CA CYS A 94 4.92 -0.23 2.81
C CYS A 94 4.27 1.08 2.43
N ILE A 95 3.04 1.00 1.94
CA ILE A 95 2.21 2.17 1.62
C ILE A 95 1.39 2.48 2.86
N LEU A 96 1.60 3.67 3.44
CA LEU A 96 0.82 4.19 4.56
C LEU A 96 -0.39 4.92 4.00
N VAL A 97 -1.58 4.36 4.19
CA VAL A 97 -2.82 4.92 3.64
C VAL A 97 -3.25 6.13 4.48
N PRO A 98 -3.34 7.33 3.89
CA PRO A 98 -3.81 8.53 4.59
C PRO A 98 -5.19 8.32 5.16
N ILE A 99 -5.47 8.91 6.32
CA ILE A 99 -6.74 8.75 7.06
C ILE A 99 -7.94 9.04 6.16
N GLU A 100 -7.83 10.06 5.30
CA GLU A 100 -8.86 10.51 4.36
C GLU A 100 -9.19 9.47 3.28
N GLN A 101 -8.24 8.58 2.97
CA GLN A 101 -8.37 7.56 1.93
C GLN A 101 -8.68 6.16 2.50
N ARG A 102 -8.58 5.96 3.83
CA ARG A 102 -8.78 4.64 4.45
C ARG A 102 -10.12 4.02 4.10
N LYS A 103 -11.22 4.79 4.16
CA LYS A 103 -12.56 4.29 3.76
C LYS A 103 -12.61 3.74 2.34
N ARG A 104 -11.91 4.40 1.41
CA ARG A 104 -11.83 3.97 0.00
C ARG A 104 -10.94 2.76 -0.19
N CYS A 105 -9.98 2.57 0.71
CA CYS A 105 -9.11 1.41 0.80
C CYS A 105 -9.63 0.38 1.83
N ALA A 106 -10.95 0.30 2.03
CA ALA A 106 -11.60 -0.66 2.93
C ALA A 106 -11.01 -0.67 4.35
N ASP A 107 -10.83 0.51 4.93
CA ASP A 107 -10.29 0.80 6.27
C ASP A 107 -8.88 0.23 6.54
N VAL A 108 -8.14 -0.08 5.47
CA VAL A 108 -6.73 -0.47 5.56
C VAL A 108 -5.89 0.75 5.89
N GLU A 109 -5.01 0.61 6.89
CA GLU A 109 -4.09 1.64 7.31
C GLU A 109 -2.74 1.51 6.61
N SER A 110 -2.29 0.29 6.38
CA SER A 110 -1.00 0.05 5.70
C SER A 110 -1.06 -1.17 4.81
N ILE A 111 -0.34 -1.07 3.69
CA ILE A 111 -0.22 -2.13 2.69
C ILE A 111 1.27 -2.42 2.50
N PHE A 112 1.71 -3.59 2.97
CA PHE A 112 3.06 -4.05 2.72
C PHE A 112 3.12 -4.75 1.37
N VAL A 113 4.12 -4.40 0.57
CA VAL A 113 4.34 -4.95 -0.76
C VAL A 113 5.73 -5.58 -0.78
N PHE A 114 5.76 -6.90 -1.01
CA PHE A 114 7.00 -7.64 -1.20
C PHE A 114 7.11 -8.15 -2.62
N THR A 115 8.27 -7.93 -3.23
CA THR A 115 8.65 -8.64 -4.45
C THR A 115 9.49 -9.86 -4.06
N SER A 116 9.21 -10.99 -4.70
CA SER A 116 10.00 -12.20 -4.52
C SER A 116 10.19 -12.92 -5.84
N LYS A 117 11.30 -13.65 -5.96
CA LYS A 117 11.48 -14.65 -7.03
C LYS A 117 11.05 -16.01 -6.46
N PRO A 118 10.21 -16.79 -7.15
CA PRO A 118 9.90 -18.14 -6.69
C PRO A 118 11.19 -18.97 -6.64
N LYS A 119 11.31 -19.82 -5.60
CA LYS A 119 12.49 -20.66 -5.38
C LYS A 119 12.75 -21.66 -6.52
N CYS A 120 11.71 -21.99 -7.29
CA CYS A 120 11.73 -22.97 -8.37
C CYS A 120 11.43 -22.32 -9.73
N ALA A 121 11.99 -21.14 -10.01
CA ALA A 121 11.87 -20.55 -11.34
C ALA A 121 12.65 -21.42 -12.34
N GLU A 122 11.99 -21.88 -13.40
CA GLU A 122 12.68 -22.57 -14.49
C GLU A 122 13.74 -21.66 -15.13
N PRO A 123 14.94 -22.16 -15.48
CA PRO A 123 15.96 -21.38 -16.16
C PRO A 123 15.41 -20.73 -17.43
N GLY A 124 15.52 -19.41 -17.53
CA GLY A 124 15.05 -18.64 -18.71
C GLY A 124 13.63 -18.09 -18.61
N ARG A 125 12.85 -18.45 -17.58
CA ARG A 125 11.51 -17.89 -17.36
C ARG A 125 11.56 -16.73 -16.37
N VAL A 126 11.04 -15.57 -16.76
CA VAL A 126 10.89 -14.43 -15.86
C VAL A 126 9.71 -14.71 -14.93
N GLU A 127 10.00 -15.35 -13.79
CA GLU A 127 9.03 -15.55 -12.73
C GLU A 127 9.33 -14.63 -11.54
N ARG A 128 8.33 -13.84 -11.15
CA ARG A 128 8.33 -13.09 -9.90
C ARG A 128 6.96 -13.17 -9.25
N ALA A 129 6.89 -12.83 -7.97
CA ALA A 129 5.64 -12.66 -7.27
C ALA A 129 5.61 -11.30 -6.58
N ILE A 130 4.43 -10.70 -6.56
CA ILE A 130 4.10 -9.58 -5.68
C ILE A 130 3.19 -10.14 -4.58
N THR A 131 3.61 -10.00 -3.33
CA THR A 131 2.79 -10.33 -2.16
C THR A 131 2.38 -9.05 -1.46
N LEU A 132 1.07 -8.87 -1.32
CA LEU A 132 0.46 -7.77 -0.59
C LEU A 132 0.04 -8.25 0.80
N TYR A 133 0.26 -7.45 1.83
CA TYR A 133 -0.36 -7.63 3.14
C TYR A 133 -1.10 -6.36 3.50
N ALA A 134 -2.42 -6.45 3.66
CA ALA A 134 -3.26 -5.36 4.12
C ALA A 134 -3.45 -5.47 5.63
N ALA A 135 -3.06 -4.44 6.37
CA ALA A 135 -3.22 -4.35 7.81
C ALA A 135 -4.29 -3.33 8.18
N ARG A 136 -5.24 -3.76 9.01
CA ARG A 136 -6.31 -2.93 9.59
C ARG A 136 -6.08 -2.75 11.09
N ARG A 137 -6.41 -1.56 11.59
CA ARG A 137 -6.30 -1.21 12.99
C ARG A 137 -7.67 -0.79 13.52
N LYS A 138 -8.04 -1.29 14.69
CA LYS A 138 -9.22 -0.85 15.45
C LYS A 138 -8.74 -0.46 16.85
N ASP A 139 -9.19 0.68 17.36
CA ASP A 139 -8.85 1.15 18.72
C ASP A 139 -7.34 1.18 19.03
N ASN A 140 -6.56 1.57 18.02
CA ASN A 140 -5.09 1.63 18.03
C ASN A 140 -4.35 0.27 18.04
N GLU A 141 -5.06 -0.85 17.87
CA GLU A 141 -4.48 -2.19 17.79
C GLU A 141 -4.71 -2.84 16.43
N VAL A 142 -3.67 -3.52 15.90
CA VAL A 142 -3.79 -4.22 14.62
C VAL A 142 -4.65 -5.45 14.82
N THR A 143 -5.86 -5.39 14.28
CA THR A 143 -6.87 -6.42 14.47
C THR A 143 -6.85 -7.48 13.38
N GLN A 144 -6.39 -7.12 12.17
CA GLN A 144 -6.45 -8.03 11.04
C GLN A 144 -5.29 -7.77 10.07
N VAL A 145 -4.58 -8.83 9.72
CA VAL A 145 -3.64 -8.87 8.60
C VAL A 145 -4.15 -9.89 7.60
N ARG A 146 -4.32 -9.48 6.34
CA ARG A 146 -4.71 -10.35 5.23
C ARG A 146 -3.68 -10.26 4.13
N ASP A 147 -3.36 -11.38 3.50
CA ASP A 147 -2.35 -11.46 2.44
C ASP A 147 -2.95 -11.79 1.07
N LEU A 148 -2.31 -11.33 0.01
CA LEU A 148 -2.62 -11.71 -1.36
C LEU A 148 -1.33 -11.85 -2.14
N ARG A 149 -1.09 -13.06 -2.66
CA ARG A 149 0.07 -13.34 -3.49
C ARG A 149 -0.33 -13.46 -4.96
N MET A 150 0.31 -12.64 -5.78
CA MET A 150 0.17 -12.63 -7.23
C MET A 150 1.44 -13.15 -7.87
N ASN A 151 1.37 -14.33 -8.50
CA ASN A 151 2.49 -14.90 -9.26
C ASN A 151 2.45 -14.38 -10.70
N ILE A 152 3.60 -13.94 -11.19
CA ILE A 152 3.80 -13.29 -12.49
C ILE A 152 4.80 -14.15 -13.27
N GLY A 153 4.30 -14.90 -14.24
CA GLY A 153 5.12 -15.69 -15.16
C GLY A 153 5.14 -15.16 -16.60
N ASP A 154 4.36 -14.11 -16.88
CA ASP A 154 4.31 -13.39 -18.15
C ASP A 154 4.15 -11.89 -17.83
N GLU A 155 5.19 -11.12 -18.10
CA GLU A 155 5.23 -9.67 -17.84
C GLU A 155 4.40 -8.86 -18.85
N THR A 156 3.97 -9.49 -19.95
CA THR A 156 3.12 -8.87 -20.99
C THR A 156 1.64 -9.03 -20.71
N CYS A 157 1.27 -9.94 -19.81
CA CYS A 157 -0.11 -10.15 -19.39
C CYS A 157 -0.71 -8.85 -18.84
N ALA A 158 -1.95 -8.54 -19.24
CA ALA A 158 -2.58 -7.32 -18.78
C ALA A 158 -2.88 -7.34 -17.27
N VAL A 159 -2.74 -6.19 -16.61
CA VAL A 159 -2.97 -6.04 -15.17
C VAL A 159 -4.34 -6.57 -14.77
N HIS A 160 -5.40 -6.24 -15.51
CA HIS A 160 -6.76 -6.68 -15.18
C HIS A 160 -6.93 -8.20 -15.16
N HIS A 161 -6.20 -8.95 -16.02
CA HIS A 161 -6.23 -10.41 -16.01
C HIS A 161 -5.60 -10.99 -14.73
N LEU A 162 -4.51 -10.40 -14.26
CA LEU A 162 -3.90 -10.79 -12.99
C LEU A 162 -4.85 -10.52 -11.82
N LEU A 163 -5.46 -9.33 -11.78
CA LEU A 163 -6.42 -8.96 -10.74
C LEU A 163 -7.58 -9.96 -10.71
N ALA A 164 -8.18 -10.25 -11.87
CA ALA A 164 -9.26 -11.25 -11.99
C ALA A 164 -8.81 -12.65 -11.51
N ARG A 165 -7.59 -13.09 -11.86
CA ARG A 165 -7.04 -14.38 -11.41
C ARG A 165 -6.81 -14.41 -9.90
N ALA A 166 -6.30 -13.33 -9.33
CA ALA A 166 -6.04 -13.20 -7.90
C ALA A 166 -7.35 -13.28 -7.10
N MET A 167 -8.40 -12.61 -7.59
CA MET A 167 -9.74 -12.66 -6.99
C MET A 167 -10.39 -14.04 -7.11
N LYS A 168 -10.40 -14.64 -8.31
CA LYS A 168 -11.00 -15.98 -8.54
C LYS A 168 -10.37 -17.10 -7.71
N ARG A 169 -9.08 -16.99 -7.37
CA ARG A 169 -8.42 -17.97 -6.48
C ARG A 169 -9.01 -17.92 -5.07
N ARG A 170 -9.29 -16.72 -4.55
CA ARG A 170 -9.88 -16.52 -3.22
C ARG A 170 -11.34 -16.93 -3.16
N GLU A 171 -12.08 -16.83 -4.26
CA GLU A 171 -13.49 -17.25 -4.31
C GLU A 171 -13.70 -18.73 -3.97
N ARG A 172 -12.66 -19.56 -4.07
CA ARG A 172 -12.73 -20.99 -3.80
C ARG A 172 -12.41 -21.38 -2.35
N GLU A 173 -12.06 -20.42 -1.49
CA GLU A 173 -11.43 -20.71 -0.18
C GLU A 173 -12.32 -20.53 1.08
N SER A 174 -13.58 -20.04 1.05
CA SER A 174 -14.48 -19.98 2.25
C SER A 174 -15.88 -19.38 1.95
N ASP A 175 -16.96 -19.87 2.60
CA ASP A 175 -18.34 -19.38 2.41
C ASP A 175 -18.77 -18.22 3.35
N ASP A 176 -18.26 -18.11 4.59
CA ASP A 176 -18.71 -17.07 5.56
C ASP A 176 -17.79 -15.84 5.68
N GLU A 177 -16.50 -15.97 5.34
CA GLU A 177 -15.54 -14.84 5.35
C GLU A 177 -15.60 -14.00 4.04
N TYR A 178 -16.42 -14.47 3.11
CA TYR A 178 -16.45 -14.11 1.70
C TYR A 178 -16.81 -12.64 1.45
N ALA A 179 -17.82 -12.11 2.15
CA ALA A 179 -18.30 -10.75 1.93
C ALA A 179 -17.23 -9.68 2.26
N SER A 180 -16.45 -9.90 3.32
CA SER A 180 -15.39 -8.96 3.72
C SER A 180 -14.19 -8.97 2.77
N ILE A 181 -13.87 -10.15 2.22
CA ILE A 181 -12.77 -10.37 1.26
C ILE A 181 -13.12 -9.77 -0.10
N GLN A 182 -14.38 -9.88 -0.53
CA GLN A 182 -14.87 -9.28 -1.79
C GLN A 182 -14.81 -7.76 -1.80
N VAL A 183 -14.90 -7.10 -0.64
CA VAL A 183 -14.76 -5.63 -0.56
C VAL A 183 -13.29 -5.23 -0.36
N LEU A 184 -12.55 -5.96 0.47
CA LEU A 184 -11.17 -5.62 0.84
C LEU A 184 -10.23 -5.62 -0.37
N TRP A 185 -10.13 -6.74 -1.10
CA TRP A 185 -9.08 -6.89 -2.10
C TRP A 185 -9.25 -6.02 -3.34
N PRO A 186 -10.46 -5.81 -3.90
CA PRO A 186 -10.61 -4.86 -5.00
C PRO A 186 -10.16 -3.45 -4.63
N ALA A 187 -10.51 -2.97 -3.43
CA ALA A 187 -10.09 -1.66 -2.92
C ALA A 187 -8.57 -1.57 -2.72
N VAL A 188 -7.97 -2.57 -2.06
CA VAL A 188 -6.51 -2.63 -1.84
C VAL A 188 -5.75 -2.73 -3.15
N LEU A 189 -6.20 -3.56 -4.08
CA LEU A 189 -5.58 -3.74 -5.39
C LEU A 189 -5.67 -2.48 -6.23
N ASP A 190 -6.85 -1.85 -6.32
CA ASP A 190 -7.03 -0.59 -7.04
C ASP A 190 -6.06 0.49 -6.53
N TYR A 191 -6.05 0.70 -5.21
CA TYR A 191 -5.20 1.69 -4.56
C TYR A 191 -3.71 1.38 -4.77
N THR A 192 -3.30 0.13 -4.55
CA THR A 192 -1.90 -0.30 -4.68
C THR A 192 -1.42 -0.19 -6.12
N VAL A 193 -2.20 -0.70 -7.09
CA VAL A 193 -1.85 -0.68 -8.51
C VAL A 193 -1.68 0.75 -8.99
N LYS A 194 -2.64 1.65 -8.70
CA LYS A 194 -2.54 3.05 -9.10
C LYS A 194 -1.35 3.76 -8.46
N THR A 195 -1.07 3.48 -7.19
CA THR A 195 0.09 4.04 -6.49
C THR A 195 1.40 3.55 -7.11
N LEU A 196 1.51 2.25 -7.41
CA LEU A 196 2.69 1.69 -8.08
C LEU A 196 2.86 2.23 -9.51
N LEU A 197 1.77 2.39 -10.27
CA LEU A 197 1.83 2.99 -11.60
C LEU A 197 2.25 4.47 -11.53
N TYR A 198 1.76 5.23 -10.55
CA TYR A 198 2.19 6.61 -10.33
C TYR A 198 3.68 6.67 -10.00
N LEU A 199 4.18 5.80 -9.11
CA LEU A 199 5.61 5.72 -8.77
C LEU A 199 6.50 5.35 -9.96
N SER A 200 5.94 4.68 -10.97
CA SER A 200 6.63 4.33 -12.22
C SER A 200 6.63 5.44 -13.28
N LEU A 201 5.99 6.59 -13.04
CA LEU A 201 6.01 7.72 -13.97
C LEU A 201 7.34 8.49 -13.89
N ASP A 202 7.83 8.95 -15.04
CA ASP A 202 9.06 9.76 -15.11
C ASP A 202 8.92 11.11 -14.39
N ASP A 203 7.71 11.66 -14.32
CA ASP A 203 7.37 12.95 -13.71
C ASP A 203 6.67 12.81 -12.35
N ALA A 204 6.75 11.62 -11.73
CA ALA A 204 6.18 11.39 -10.40
C ALA A 204 6.80 12.33 -9.36
N THR A 205 5.97 13.11 -8.68
CA THR A 205 6.42 13.90 -7.53
C THR A 205 6.68 12.98 -6.35
N ILE A 206 7.95 12.83 -5.95
CA ILE A 206 8.38 12.02 -4.80
C ILE A 206 9.40 12.85 -4.03
N SER A 207 9.19 13.00 -2.72
CA SER A 207 10.16 13.68 -1.84
C SER A 207 10.51 12.78 -0.66
N GLN A 208 11.78 12.76 -0.27
CA GLN A 208 12.24 11.99 0.88
C GLN A 208 12.21 12.85 2.13
N ASP A 209 11.43 12.44 3.13
CA ASP A 209 11.40 13.05 4.45
C ASP A 209 12.17 12.15 5.43
N ARG A 210 13.33 12.64 5.87
CA ARG A 210 14.23 11.94 6.81
C ARG A 210 14.09 12.47 8.23
N THR A 211 12.85 12.66 8.70
CA THR A 211 12.58 13.30 9.98
C THR A 211 13.25 12.56 11.16
N TYR A 212 13.28 11.23 11.14
CA TYR A 212 13.89 10.43 12.20
C TYR A 212 15.41 10.46 12.15
N SER A 213 15.99 10.28 10.96
CA SER A 213 17.45 10.29 10.78
C SER A 213 18.05 11.67 11.04
N ASN A 214 17.32 12.74 10.73
CA ASN A 214 17.76 14.11 10.96
C ASN A 214 17.46 14.63 12.37
N ALA A 215 16.72 13.88 13.19
CA ALA A 215 16.35 14.32 14.52
C ALA A 215 17.57 14.39 15.47
N PRO A 216 17.72 15.45 16.27
CA PRO A 216 18.86 15.61 17.17
C PRO A 216 18.87 14.51 18.23
N LYS A 217 19.97 13.74 18.31
CA LYS A 217 20.14 12.67 19.31
C LYS A 217 20.79 13.16 20.60
N THR A 218 21.29 14.39 20.60
CA THR A 218 21.92 15.04 21.76
C THR A 218 21.20 16.35 22.10
N PHE A 219 21.04 16.59 23.40
CA PHE A 219 20.20 17.65 23.94
C PHE A 219 20.94 18.46 25.01
N PRO A 220 21.91 19.31 24.62
CA PRO A 220 22.62 20.14 25.58
C PRO A 220 21.65 21.08 26.31
N GLY A 221 21.86 21.28 27.61
CA GLY A 221 21.08 22.24 28.41
C GLY A 221 19.66 21.78 28.82
N LEU A 222 19.23 20.56 28.45
CA LEU A 222 17.93 20.02 28.89
C LEU A 222 18.06 19.18 30.17
N GLY A 223 17.18 19.41 31.13
CA GLY A 223 17.03 18.56 32.32
C GLY A 223 16.59 17.14 31.96
N ARG A 224 16.92 16.14 32.80
CA ARG A 224 16.71 14.70 32.54
C ARG A 224 15.31 14.37 32.02
N ARG A 225 14.26 14.81 32.71
CA ARG A 225 12.86 14.56 32.33
C ARG A 225 12.51 15.10 30.94
N LYS A 226 13.01 16.29 30.58
CA LYS A 226 12.75 16.88 29.25
C LYS A 226 13.53 16.17 28.15
N ARG A 227 14.72 15.64 28.46
CA ARG A 227 15.49 14.79 27.54
C ARG A 227 14.78 13.49 27.25
N GLU A 228 14.31 12.79 28.28
CA GLU A 228 13.54 11.54 28.14
C GLU A 228 12.28 11.76 27.30
N LEU A 229 11.53 12.84 27.55
CA LEU A 229 10.34 13.16 26.75
C LEU A 229 10.67 13.48 25.29
N ARG A 230 11.75 14.23 25.02
CA ARG A 230 12.17 14.51 23.64
C ARG A 230 12.69 13.26 22.93
N GLN A 231 13.41 12.40 23.63
CA GLN A 231 13.88 11.13 23.10
C GLN A 231 12.69 10.22 22.72
N ALA A 232 11.69 10.09 23.60
CA ALA A 232 10.47 9.33 23.32
C ALA A 232 9.69 9.88 22.10
N GLN A 233 9.66 11.21 21.92
CA GLN A 233 9.05 11.81 20.72
C GLN A 233 9.84 11.50 19.45
N ILE A 234 11.17 11.48 19.51
CA ILE A 234 12.02 11.11 18.37
C ILE A 234 11.83 9.65 17.99
N GLU A 235 11.67 8.76 18.97
CA GLU A 235 11.45 7.32 18.74
C GLU A 235 10.12 7.02 18.04
N GLN A 236 9.18 7.97 18.04
CA GLN A 236 7.93 7.87 17.26
C GLN A 236 8.08 8.38 15.82
N LEU A 237 9.17 9.05 15.48
CA LEU A 237 9.43 9.52 14.12
C LEU A 237 9.91 8.36 13.24
N TYR A 238 9.69 8.49 11.94
CA TYR A 238 10.20 7.56 10.94
C TYR A 238 10.53 8.28 9.65
N ASP A 239 11.51 7.75 8.92
CA ASP A 239 11.86 8.21 7.60
C ASP A 239 10.91 7.61 6.57
N ARG A 240 10.52 8.42 5.59
CA ARG A 240 9.54 8.03 4.57
C ARG A 240 9.72 8.78 3.26
N TYR A 241 9.11 8.26 2.21
CA TYR A 241 8.90 8.97 0.96
C TYR A 241 7.48 9.53 0.93
N ILE A 242 7.34 10.84 0.76
CA ILE A 242 6.06 11.48 0.50
C ILE A 242 5.80 11.40 -1.00
N VAL A 243 4.65 10.83 -1.38
CA VAL A 243 4.32 10.53 -2.78
C VAL A 243 3.15 11.39 -3.24
N GLY A 244 3.36 12.14 -4.30
CA GLY A 244 2.33 12.95 -4.95
C GLY A 244 2.38 14.44 -4.61
N PRO A 245 1.46 15.22 -5.21
CA PRO A 245 1.42 16.67 -5.04
C PRO A 245 1.06 17.06 -3.61
N THR A 246 1.51 18.22 -3.14
CA THR A 246 1.26 18.69 -1.77
C THR A 246 -0.08 19.42 -1.64
N ARG A 247 -0.60 20.03 -2.73
CA ARG A 247 -1.83 20.83 -2.69
C ARG A 247 -2.98 20.14 -3.46
N PRO A 248 -4.23 20.22 -2.95
CA PRO A 248 -5.41 19.76 -3.68
C PRO A 248 -5.67 20.55 -4.97
N ASP A 249 -5.31 21.83 -4.99
CA ASP A 249 -5.52 22.76 -6.11
C ASP A 249 -4.79 22.33 -7.39
N ASP A 250 -3.82 21.41 -7.28
CA ASP A 250 -3.12 20.86 -8.44
C ASP A 250 -3.99 19.91 -9.29
N TRP A 251 -5.20 19.53 -8.82
CA TRP A 251 -6.12 18.64 -9.56
C TRP A 251 -7.59 18.64 -9.07
N ALA A 252 -8.00 19.63 -8.26
CA ALA A 252 -9.33 19.69 -7.63
C ALA A 252 -10.49 19.50 -8.63
N GLY A 253 -11.12 18.32 -8.62
CA GLY A 253 -12.25 18.05 -9.49
C GLY A 253 -12.53 16.59 -9.82
N ALA A 254 -13.05 15.84 -8.87
CA ALA A 254 -13.54 14.49 -9.12
C ALA A 254 -14.90 14.26 -8.44
N GLN A 255 -15.88 15.11 -8.73
CA GLN A 255 -17.30 14.78 -8.53
C GLN A 255 -18.13 15.26 -9.73
N ALA A 256 -19.13 14.45 -10.06
CA ALA A 256 -19.80 14.36 -11.36
C ALA A 256 -20.58 15.62 -11.77
N GLY A 257 -20.61 15.88 -13.08
CA GLY A 257 -21.40 16.96 -13.68
C GLY A 257 -22.89 16.59 -13.78
N GLU A 258 -23.74 17.57 -13.48
CA GLU A 258 -25.17 17.54 -13.75
C GLU A 258 -25.47 17.84 -15.24
N LEU A 259 -26.48 17.15 -15.76
CA LEU A 259 -26.98 17.29 -17.14
C LEU A 259 -27.63 18.67 -17.33
N SER A 260 -27.18 19.43 -18.33
CA SER A 260 -27.89 20.63 -18.80
C SER A 260 -28.98 20.27 -19.81
N LEU A 261 -30.11 20.98 -19.73
CA LEU A 261 -31.36 20.74 -20.44
C LEU A 261 -31.37 21.07 -21.95
N ASP A 262 -30.28 21.63 -22.51
CA ASP A 262 -30.31 22.26 -23.85
C ASP A 262 -29.41 21.59 -24.92
N GLY A 263 -29.03 20.33 -24.75
CA GLY A 263 -28.20 19.60 -25.74
C GLY A 263 -26.75 20.11 -25.88
N GLN A 264 -26.36 21.13 -25.12
CA GLN A 264 -24.98 21.52 -24.94
C GLN A 264 -24.34 20.71 -23.80
N ILE A 265 -23.09 20.30 -24.01
CA ILE A 265 -22.31 19.57 -23.00
C ILE A 265 -22.01 20.52 -21.84
N SER A 266 -22.62 20.26 -20.68
CA SER A 266 -22.35 20.94 -19.41
C SER A 266 -20.87 20.81 -19.00
N PRO A 267 -20.30 21.79 -18.28
CA PRO A 267 -19.01 21.66 -17.63
C PRO A 267 -18.95 20.40 -16.80
N HIS A 268 -18.03 19.51 -17.13
CA HIS A 268 -17.88 18.24 -16.41
C HIS A 268 -16.43 17.81 -16.34
N TRP A 269 -16.09 17.12 -15.27
CA TRP A 269 -14.78 16.51 -15.11
C TRP A 269 -14.69 15.22 -15.93
N ARG A 270 -13.77 15.19 -16.88
CA ARG A 270 -13.35 13.96 -17.53
C ARG A 270 -12.36 13.24 -16.62
N ARG A 271 -12.62 11.95 -16.35
CA ARG A 271 -11.74 11.10 -15.54
C ARG A 271 -10.35 10.98 -16.15
N GLY A 272 -9.35 10.93 -15.28
CA GLY A 272 -7.99 10.59 -15.67
C GLY A 272 -7.84 9.11 -15.96
N HIS A 273 -6.78 8.71 -16.66
CA HIS A 273 -6.50 7.30 -16.93
C HIS A 273 -5.01 7.02 -17.14
N PHE A 274 -4.59 5.82 -16.77
CA PHE A 274 -3.28 5.27 -17.13
C PHE A 274 -3.37 4.48 -18.43
N ARG A 275 -2.42 4.68 -19.35
CA ARG A 275 -2.30 3.88 -20.57
C ARG A 275 -0.86 3.80 -21.05
N GLN A 276 -0.58 2.87 -21.97
CA GLN A 276 0.66 2.91 -22.73
C GLN A 276 0.53 3.84 -23.95
N GLN A 277 1.56 4.64 -24.21
CA GLN A 277 1.67 5.43 -25.43
C GLN A 277 2.84 4.93 -26.28
N VAL A 278 2.57 4.74 -27.57
CA VAL A 278 3.57 4.46 -28.59
C VAL A 278 4.55 5.62 -28.70
N HIS A 279 5.85 5.32 -28.70
CA HIS A 279 6.90 6.33 -28.92
C HIS A 279 8.14 5.71 -29.58
N GLY A 280 9.14 6.57 -29.82
CA GLY A 280 10.44 6.18 -30.38
C GLY A 280 10.43 5.92 -31.88
N PRO A 281 11.61 5.65 -32.47
CA PRO A 281 11.74 5.36 -33.90
C PRO A 281 10.84 4.17 -34.32
N GLN A 282 10.07 4.36 -35.38
CA GLN A 282 9.14 3.36 -35.92
C GLN A 282 8.05 2.90 -34.93
N GLY A 283 7.81 3.61 -33.82
CA GLY A 283 6.76 3.28 -32.87
C GLY A 283 6.94 1.93 -32.17
N LYS A 284 8.18 1.46 -32.04
CA LYS A 284 8.50 0.16 -31.41
C LYS A 284 8.54 0.22 -29.89
N GLN A 285 8.59 1.42 -29.30
CA GLN A 285 8.66 1.60 -27.87
C GLN A 285 7.28 1.97 -27.31
N ARG A 286 7.05 1.64 -26.04
CA ARG A 286 5.84 1.95 -25.28
C ARG A 286 6.28 2.57 -23.96
N LYS A 287 5.67 3.69 -23.57
CA LYS A 287 5.88 4.30 -22.25
C LYS A 287 4.55 4.37 -21.52
N LEU A 288 4.60 4.20 -20.20
CA LEU A 288 3.44 4.49 -19.36
C LEU A 288 3.21 6.01 -19.37
N ILE A 289 1.96 6.41 -19.56
CA ILE A 289 1.55 7.80 -19.37
C ILE A 289 0.36 7.85 -18.43
N PHE A 290 0.28 8.95 -17.71
CA PHE A 290 -0.88 9.29 -16.89
C PHE A 290 -1.54 10.54 -17.43
N ILE A 291 -2.78 10.40 -17.89
CA ILE A 291 -3.60 11.54 -18.30
C ILE A 291 -4.40 11.97 -17.07
N LYS A 292 -4.08 13.15 -16.55
CA LYS A 292 -4.75 13.73 -15.37
C LYS A 292 -6.24 14.02 -15.67
N PRO A 293 -7.13 13.95 -14.66
CA PRO A 293 -8.48 14.45 -14.79
C PRO A 293 -8.50 15.89 -15.32
N THR A 294 -9.43 16.20 -16.23
CA THR A 294 -9.49 17.51 -16.88
C THR A 294 -10.93 18.01 -16.91
N LEU A 295 -11.12 19.30 -16.63
CA LEU A 295 -12.41 19.97 -16.71
C LEU A 295 -12.74 20.29 -18.17
N ILE A 296 -13.79 19.66 -18.69
CA ILE A 296 -14.32 19.93 -20.01
C ILE A 296 -15.30 21.09 -19.91
N ARG A 297 -15.28 21.97 -20.91
CA ARG A 297 -16.10 23.19 -20.97
C ARG A 297 -15.88 24.17 -19.80
N ALA A 298 -14.62 24.30 -19.35
CA ALA A 298 -14.25 25.25 -18.30
C ALA A 298 -14.59 26.71 -18.65
N ASP A 299 -14.70 27.03 -19.95
CA ASP A 299 -15.15 28.32 -20.48
C ASP A 299 -16.52 28.76 -19.96
N LEU A 300 -17.40 27.80 -19.62
CA LEU A 300 -18.76 28.12 -19.17
C LEU A 300 -18.88 28.37 -17.66
N LEU A 301 -17.84 28.12 -16.87
CA LEU A 301 -17.89 28.27 -15.40
C LEU A 301 -17.88 29.73 -14.92
N GLY A 302 -17.72 30.69 -15.84
CA GLY A 302 -17.79 32.13 -15.57
C GLY A 302 -18.99 32.85 -16.19
N THR A 303 -19.88 32.14 -16.89
CA THR A 303 -21.01 32.74 -17.65
C THR A 303 -22.36 32.64 -16.93
N VAL A 304 -22.40 32.23 -15.67
CA VAL A 304 -23.60 32.37 -14.84
C VAL A 304 -23.61 33.79 -14.25
N GLN A 305 -24.20 34.73 -14.98
CA GLN A 305 -24.75 35.98 -14.43
C GLN A 305 -26.27 35.83 -14.28
#